data_AF-A0A7G1IQV8-F1
#
_entry.id   AF-A0A7G1IQV8-F1
#
_cell.length_a   1.000
_cell.length_b   1.000
_cell.length_c   1.000
_cell.angle_alpha   90.00
_cell.angle_beta   90.00
_cell.angle_gamma   90.00
#
_symmetry.space_group_name_H-M   'P 1'
#
loop_
_entity.id
_entity.type
_entity.pdbx_description
1 polymer ?
#
loop_
_entity_poly.entity_id
_entity_poly.type
_entity_poly.pdbx_seq_one_letter_code
_entity_poly.pdbx_strand_id
1 'polypeptide(L)'
;MTMATMRAERFYADTKNVALEDVPIPEPGPGEVLVKVAFCGICHSDLSLINGTFPAQKPVVTQGHEASGTIAKLGPDVTGWAEGDRVVVAAGRPCQSCPNCRRGDVVNCLSIQLMAFAYDGAWAEYTVAQAAGLTRVPDNVPWSRPRSWPTRCRHRSAPSSEPRRWASANRSGSGASAGWAPTSSSSPGWSARHR
;
A
#
# COMPACT_ATOMS: atom_id res chain seq x y z
N MET A 1 21.35 21.52 -6.41
CA MET A 1 20.35 21.34 -5.34
C MET A 1 20.31 19.85 -5.02
N THR A 2 20.65 19.44 -3.80
CA THR A 2 20.54 18.04 -3.37
C THR A 2 19.07 17.67 -3.30
N MET A 3 18.62 16.69 -4.08
CA MET A 3 17.26 16.17 -3.98
C MET A 3 17.06 15.54 -2.60
N ALA A 4 15.94 15.83 -1.95
CA ALA A 4 15.60 15.20 -0.67
C ALA A 4 15.40 13.69 -0.87
N THR A 5 15.88 12.89 0.08
CA THR A 5 15.79 11.44 0.05
C THR A 5 14.89 10.91 1.16
N MET A 6 14.41 9.68 0.99
CA MET A 6 13.65 8.89 1.95
C MET A 6 14.17 7.46 2.01
N ARG A 7 13.87 6.76 3.11
CA ARG A 7 14.09 5.33 3.18
C ARG A 7 13.01 4.55 2.45
N ALA A 8 13.42 3.61 1.61
CA ALA A 8 12.54 2.69 0.91
C ALA A 8 13.15 1.28 0.87
N GLU A 9 12.29 0.28 0.99
CA GLU A 9 12.63 -1.07 0.55
C GLU A 9 12.74 -1.08 -0.98
N ARG A 10 13.72 -1.82 -1.50
CA ARG A 10 13.99 -2.02 -2.92
C ARG A 10 14.13 -3.50 -3.20
N PHE A 11 13.25 -4.01 -4.05
CA PHE A 11 13.32 -5.36 -4.59
C PHE A 11 14.01 -5.35 -5.95
N TYR A 12 15.06 -6.15 -6.09
CA TYR A 12 15.83 -6.37 -7.30
C TYR A 12 15.41 -7.67 -7.96
N ALA A 13 14.70 -7.58 -9.08
CA ALA A 13 14.01 -8.71 -9.69
C ALA A 13 14.96 -9.80 -10.25
N ASP A 14 16.14 -9.39 -10.71
CA ASP A 14 17.16 -10.26 -11.30
C ASP A 14 17.81 -11.19 -10.26
N THR A 15 18.09 -10.64 -9.08
CA THR A 15 18.77 -11.30 -7.97
C THR A 15 17.82 -11.80 -6.90
N LYS A 16 16.54 -11.40 -6.97
CA LYS A 16 15.50 -11.62 -5.95
C LYS A 16 15.90 -11.08 -4.57
N ASN A 17 16.72 -10.04 -4.54
CA ASN A 17 17.21 -9.42 -3.32
C ASN A 17 16.32 -8.26 -2.89
N VAL A 18 16.23 -8.07 -1.57
CA VAL A 18 15.52 -6.99 -0.91
C VAL A 18 16.54 -6.18 -0.11
N ALA A 19 16.60 -4.88 -0.34
CA ALA A 19 17.50 -3.96 0.37
C ALA A 19 16.73 -2.76 0.91
N LEU A 20 17.24 -2.16 2.00
CA LEU A 20 16.74 -0.88 2.50
C LEU A 20 17.72 0.21 2.06
N GLU A 21 17.22 1.19 1.32
CA GLU A 21 18.05 2.21 0.66
C GLU A 21 17.48 3.61 0.89
N ASP A 22 18.34 4.62 0.78
CA ASP A 22 17.93 6.01 0.67
C ASP A 22 17.72 6.35 -0.82
N VAL A 23 16.48 6.65 -1.18
CA VAL A 23 16.07 6.98 -2.56
C VAL A 23 15.48 8.39 -2.63
N PRO A 24 15.49 9.06 -3.79
CA PRO A 24 14.84 10.37 -3.92
C PRO A 24 13.36 10.32 -3.55
N ILE A 25 12.85 11.34 -2.87
CA ILE A 25 11.41 11.50 -2.66
C ILE A 25 10.77 11.79 -4.03
N PRO A 26 9.79 10.99 -4.48
CA PRO A 26 9.13 11.20 -5.77
C PRO A 26 8.26 12.45 -5.74
N GLU A 27 8.16 13.12 -6.89
CA GLU A 27 7.26 14.26 -7.09
C GLU A 27 5.94 13.79 -7.70
N PRO A 28 4.77 14.14 -7.13
CA PRO A 28 3.49 13.75 -7.69
C PRO A 28 3.19 14.52 -8.99
N GLY A 29 2.81 13.80 -10.04
CA GLY A 29 2.35 14.36 -11.30
C GLY A 29 0.88 14.79 -11.29
N PRO A 30 0.32 15.22 -12.44
CA PRO A 30 -1.08 15.61 -12.54
C PRO A 30 -2.03 14.48 -12.11
N GLY A 31 -3.01 14.80 -11.28
CA GLY A 31 -3.95 13.80 -10.74
C GLY A 31 -3.36 12.83 -9.71
N GLU A 32 -2.11 13.04 -9.28
CA GLU A 32 -1.42 12.25 -8.27
C GLU A 32 -1.22 13.03 -6.98
N VAL A 33 -1.03 12.33 -5.88
CA VAL A 33 -0.62 12.91 -4.60
C VAL A 33 0.59 12.17 -4.07
N LEU A 34 1.40 12.88 -3.28
CA LEU A 34 2.42 12.27 -2.44
C LEU A 34 1.80 11.96 -1.08
N VAL A 35 1.86 10.71 -0.66
CA VAL A 35 1.37 10.27 0.66
C VAL A 35 2.57 9.97 1.54
N LYS A 36 2.64 10.62 2.72
CA LYS A 36 3.53 10.21 3.80
C LYS A 36 2.95 8.96 4.45
N VAL A 37 3.64 7.84 4.27
CA VAL A 37 3.16 6.52 4.71
C VAL A 37 3.24 6.44 6.23
N ALA A 38 2.12 6.08 6.86
CA ALA A 38 2.06 5.80 8.28
C ALA A 38 2.09 4.29 8.54
N PHE A 39 1.35 3.52 7.75
CA PHE A 39 1.32 2.06 7.80
C PHE A 39 1.25 1.47 6.39
N CYS A 40 1.94 0.36 6.20
CA CYS A 40 1.74 -0.51 5.05
C CYS A 40 1.69 -1.96 5.53
N GLY A 41 0.69 -2.71 5.05
CA GLY A 41 0.54 -4.13 5.32
C GLY A 41 1.59 -4.97 4.58
N ILE A 42 1.61 -6.27 4.92
CA ILE A 42 2.36 -7.29 4.21
C ILE A 42 1.33 -8.29 3.70
N CYS A 43 1.27 -8.46 2.39
CA CYS A 43 0.37 -9.37 1.72
C CYS A 43 1.12 -10.60 1.19
N HIS A 44 0.40 -11.69 0.95
CA HIS A 44 0.99 -12.88 0.35
C HIS A 44 1.51 -12.63 -1.09
N SER A 45 0.92 -11.67 -1.79
CA SER A 45 1.34 -11.26 -3.13
C SER A 45 2.73 -10.61 -3.15
N ASP A 46 3.17 -9.96 -2.05
CA ASP A 46 4.55 -9.44 -1.94
C ASP A 46 5.55 -10.62 -1.93
N LEU A 47 5.24 -11.71 -1.21
CA LEU A 47 6.07 -12.93 -1.23
C LEU A 47 6.07 -13.61 -2.60
N SER A 48 4.94 -13.56 -3.30
CA SER A 48 4.80 -14.11 -4.65
C SER A 48 5.63 -13.34 -5.68
N LEU A 49 5.88 -12.05 -5.45
CA LEU A 49 6.83 -11.27 -6.24
C LEU A 49 8.27 -11.71 -5.96
N ILE A 50 8.64 -11.83 -4.68
CA ILE A 50 10.00 -12.24 -4.26
C ILE A 50 10.36 -13.64 -4.77
N ASN A 51 9.43 -14.61 -4.66
CA ASN A 51 9.70 -15.98 -5.10
C ASN A 51 9.60 -16.15 -6.64
N GLY A 52 9.02 -15.18 -7.34
CA GLY A 52 8.85 -15.18 -8.79
C GLY A 52 7.60 -15.89 -9.30
N THR A 53 6.64 -16.20 -8.43
CA THR A 53 5.30 -16.69 -8.82
C THR A 53 4.55 -15.62 -9.60
N PHE A 54 4.69 -14.35 -9.19
CA PHE A 54 4.31 -13.22 -10.01
C PHE A 54 5.54 -12.60 -10.66
N PRO A 55 5.51 -12.36 -11.99
CA PRO A 55 6.62 -11.73 -12.67
C PRO A 55 6.71 -10.26 -12.26
N ALA A 56 7.92 -9.81 -11.94
CA ALA A 56 8.18 -8.39 -11.74
C ALA A 56 8.02 -7.64 -13.07
N GLN A 57 7.33 -6.50 -13.05
CA GLN A 57 7.17 -5.65 -14.24
C GLN A 57 8.27 -4.59 -14.35
N LYS A 58 9.10 -4.47 -13.31
CA LYS A 58 10.24 -3.55 -13.23
C LYS A 58 11.49 -4.29 -12.73
N PRO A 59 12.70 -3.91 -13.21
CA PRO A 59 13.95 -4.48 -12.70
C PRO A 59 14.16 -4.21 -11.21
N VAL A 60 13.78 -3.00 -10.76
CA VAL A 60 13.82 -2.60 -9.35
C VAL A 60 12.52 -1.90 -8.99
N VAL A 61 11.90 -2.31 -7.88
CA VAL A 61 10.63 -1.75 -7.41
C VAL A 61 10.57 -1.72 -5.89
N THR A 62 9.96 -0.69 -5.32
CA THR A 62 9.57 -0.71 -3.90
C THR A 62 8.28 -1.50 -3.75
N GLN A 63 8.23 -2.45 -2.83
CA GLN A 63 7.08 -3.30 -2.61
C GLN A 63 6.02 -2.65 -1.69
N GLY A 64 4.95 -3.40 -1.38
CA GLY A 64 3.87 -2.98 -0.49
C GLY A 64 2.76 -2.19 -1.19
N HIS A 65 1.54 -2.73 -1.14
CA HIS A 65 0.35 -2.18 -1.81
C HIS A 65 -0.86 -2.00 -0.89
N GLU A 66 -0.66 -2.17 0.42
CA GLU A 66 -1.70 -2.04 1.45
C GLU A 66 -1.43 -0.82 2.33
N ALA A 67 -1.50 0.39 1.76
CA ALA A 67 -0.98 1.60 2.39
C ALA A 67 -2.04 2.51 3.00
N SER A 68 -1.69 3.14 4.13
CA SER A 68 -2.41 4.29 4.68
C SER A 68 -1.42 5.35 5.14
N GLY A 69 -1.82 6.61 5.01
CA GLY A 69 -0.99 7.73 5.40
C GLY A 69 -1.72 9.06 5.40
N THR A 70 -0.92 10.12 5.32
CA THR A 70 -1.42 11.50 5.19
C THR A 70 -0.91 12.09 3.89
N ILE A 71 -1.73 12.87 3.20
CA ILE A 71 -1.29 13.59 2.00
C ILE A 71 -0.21 14.58 2.42
N ALA A 72 0.97 14.45 1.83
CA ALA A 72 2.12 15.31 2.06
C ALA A 72 2.27 16.40 0.99
N LYS A 73 1.79 16.13 -0.23
CA LYS A 73 1.80 17.07 -1.34
C LYS A 73 0.74 16.70 -2.36
N LEU A 74 0.09 17.70 -2.95
CA LEU A 74 -0.82 17.53 -4.08
C LEU A 74 -0.06 17.74 -5.40
N GLY A 75 -0.33 16.89 -6.38
CA GLY A 75 0.08 17.13 -7.75
C GLY A 75 -0.79 18.18 -8.45
N PRO A 76 -0.42 18.63 -9.65
CA PRO A 76 -1.20 19.59 -10.43
C PRO A 76 -2.65 19.13 -10.63
N ASP A 77 -3.56 20.11 -10.56
CA ASP A 77 -5.00 19.96 -10.83
C ASP A 77 -5.75 18.95 -9.94
N VAL A 78 -5.14 18.49 -8.84
CA VAL A 78 -5.84 17.67 -7.83
C VAL A 78 -6.77 18.56 -7.01
N THR A 79 -8.07 18.30 -7.11
CA THR A 79 -9.12 19.00 -6.35
C THR A 79 -9.79 18.07 -5.34
N GLY A 80 -10.44 18.64 -4.32
CA GLY A 80 -11.23 17.88 -3.34
C GLY A 80 -10.39 17.13 -2.31
N TRP A 81 -9.08 17.40 -2.25
CA TRP A 81 -8.10 16.88 -1.30
C TRP A 81 -7.26 18.04 -0.75
N ALA A 82 -6.72 17.89 0.46
CA ALA A 82 -5.81 18.82 1.10
C ALA A 82 -4.59 18.08 1.68
N GLU A 83 -3.46 18.77 1.78
CA GLU A 83 -2.34 18.28 2.59
C GLU A 83 -2.79 18.07 4.05
N GLY A 84 -2.33 16.98 4.66
CA GLY A 84 -2.78 16.53 5.97
C GLY A 84 -4.00 15.60 5.95
N ASP A 85 -4.75 15.53 4.84
CA ASP A 85 -5.87 14.59 4.72
C ASP A 85 -5.38 13.15 4.94
N ARG A 86 -6.14 12.41 5.76
CA ARG A 86 -5.85 11.01 6.07
C ARG A 86 -6.47 10.11 5.02
N VAL A 87 -5.67 9.20 4.48
CA VAL A 87 -6.07 8.38 3.33
C VAL A 87 -5.65 6.92 3.47
N VAL A 88 -6.51 6.03 2.95
CA VAL A 88 -6.13 4.70 2.49
C VAL A 88 -5.91 4.77 0.98
N VAL A 89 -4.86 4.11 0.52
CA VAL A 89 -4.47 4.12 -0.89
C VAL A 89 -4.94 2.83 -1.57
N ALA A 90 -5.69 2.94 -2.66
CA ALA A 90 -5.99 1.79 -3.50
C ALA A 90 -4.73 1.28 -4.21
N ALA A 91 -4.49 -0.03 -4.18
CA ALA A 91 -3.40 -0.68 -4.90
C ALA A 91 -3.52 -0.52 -6.43
N GLY A 92 -4.76 -0.50 -6.93
CA GLY A 92 -5.06 -0.43 -8.35
C GLY A 92 -5.11 1.01 -8.87
N ARG A 93 -4.35 1.26 -9.93
CA ARG A 93 -4.33 2.52 -10.68
C ARG A 93 -5.04 2.34 -12.02
N PRO A 94 -6.33 2.71 -12.14
CA PRO A 94 -7.04 2.64 -13.42
C PRO A 94 -6.46 3.63 -14.45
N CYS A 95 -6.48 3.26 -15.74
CA CYS A 95 -5.89 4.07 -16.81
C CYS A 95 -6.68 5.34 -17.17
N GLN A 96 -7.93 5.47 -16.68
CA GLN A 96 -8.85 6.59 -16.93
C GLN A 96 -9.24 6.85 -18.40
N SER A 97 -8.72 6.09 -19.37
CA SER A 97 -8.93 6.34 -20.80
C SER A 97 -9.64 5.22 -21.55
N CYS A 98 -9.68 3.99 -21.01
CA CYS A 98 -10.33 2.85 -21.68
C CYS A 98 -11.87 2.97 -21.65
N PRO A 99 -12.61 2.23 -22.52
CA PRO A 99 -14.07 2.26 -22.55
C PRO A 99 -14.73 1.99 -21.19
N ASN A 100 -14.13 1.13 -20.37
CA ASN A 100 -14.64 0.80 -19.03
C ASN A 100 -14.46 1.99 -18.07
N CYS A 101 -13.27 2.61 -18.03
CA CYS A 101 -13.04 3.82 -17.25
C CYS A 101 -13.91 4.99 -17.69
N ARG A 102 -14.08 5.21 -19.00
CA ARG A 102 -14.89 6.34 -19.53
C ARG A 102 -16.36 6.26 -19.15
N ARG A 103 -16.90 5.06 -18.88
CA ARG A 103 -18.26 4.86 -18.36
C ARG A 103 -18.35 4.77 -16.82
N GLY A 104 -17.24 5.01 -16.11
CA GLY A 104 -17.15 4.92 -14.64
C GLY A 104 -16.90 3.51 -14.08
N ASP A 105 -16.77 2.49 -14.93
CA ASP A 105 -16.51 1.10 -14.52
C ASP A 105 -14.99 0.87 -14.36
N VAL A 106 -14.40 1.55 -13.38
CA VAL A 106 -12.94 1.54 -13.14
C VAL A 106 -12.42 0.22 -12.57
N VAL A 107 -13.29 -0.57 -11.92
CA VAL A 107 -12.94 -1.89 -11.36
C VAL A 107 -12.59 -2.86 -12.48
N ASN A 108 -13.28 -2.77 -13.63
CA ASN A 108 -13.00 -3.57 -14.82
C ASN A 108 -12.04 -2.86 -15.78
N CYS A 109 -11.15 -2.00 -15.30
CA CYS A 109 -10.20 -1.31 -16.17
C CYS A 109 -9.38 -2.32 -17.01
N LEU A 110 -9.32 -2.10 -18.33
CA LEU A 110 -8.61 -2.99 -19.26
C LEU A 110 -7.09 -2.89 -19.18
N SER A 111 -6.56 -1.89 -18.45
CA SER A 111 -5.12 -1.62 -18.34
C SER A 111 -4.79 -1.09 -16.95
N ILE A 112 -5.33 -1.75 -15.92
CA ILE A 112 -5.03 -1.40 -14.53
C ILE A 112 -3.54 -1.63 -14.23
N GLN A 113 -2.91 -0.68 -13.56
CA GLN A 113 -1.54 -0.83 -13.07
C GLN A 113 -1.59 -1.08 -11.56
N LEU A 114 -0.87 -2.09 -11.07
CA LEU A 114 -0.83 -2.41 -9.65
C LEU A 114 0.39 -1.78 -8.98
N MET A 115 0.15 -1.08 -7.88
CA MET A 115 1.18 -0.60 -6.95
C MET A 115 2.08 -1.77 -6.52
N ALA A 116 3.37 -1.52 -6.32
CA ALA A 116 4.40 -2.51 -5.98
C ALA A 116 4.76 -3.51 -7.11
N PHE A 117 4.07 -3.47 -8.26
CA PHE A 117 4.39 -4.28 -9.43
C PHE A 117 4.76 -3.41 -10.63
N ALA A 118 3.82 -2.58 -11.05
CA ALA A 118 3.97 -1.66 -12.18
C ALA A 118 4.74 -0.39 -11.81
N TYR A 119 4.67 0.01 -10.54
CA TYR A 119 5.32 1.20 -10.00
C TYR A 119 5.58 1.04 -8.51
N ASP A 120 6.40 1.94 -7.96
CA ASP A 120 6.85 1.87 -6.58
C ASP A 120 5.67 1.91 -5.59
N GLY A 121 5.75 1.02 -4.60
CA GLY A 121 4.78 0.84 -3.55
C GLY A 121 5.06 1.67 -2.30
N ALA A 122 4.57 1.16 -1.17
CA ALA A 122 4.48 1.88 0.09
C ALA A 122 5.31 1.28 1.23
N TRP A 123 6.20 0.32 0.97
CA TRP A 123 7.30 0.00 1.89
C TRP A 123 8.41 1.06 1.81
N ALA A 124 8.00 2.32 1.94
CA ALA A 124 8.82 3.53 1.91
C ALA A 124 8.21 4.58 2.83
N GLU A 125 8.95 5.66 3.13
CA GLU A 125 8.42 6.76 3.95
C GLU A 125 7.39 7.62 3.19
N TYR A 126 7.48 7.67 1.86
CA TYR A 126 6.51 8.31 0.98
C TYR A 126 6.18 7.41 -0.21
N THR A 127 4.96 7.56 -0.75
CA THR A 127 4.54 6.88 -1.97
C THR A 127 3.66 7.80 -2.81
N VAL A 128 3.69 7.63 -4.13
CA VAL A 128 2.81 8.36 -5.05
C VAL A 128 1.56 7.53 -5.32
N ALA A 129 0.40 8.18 -5.25
CA ALA A 129 -0.89 7.55 -5.49
C ALA A 129 -1.75 8.40 -6.41
N GLN A 130 -2.66 7.76 -7.16
CA GLN A 130 -3.70 8.50 -7.88
C GLN A 130 -4.72 9.06 -6.89
N ALA A 131 -5.02 10.36 -7.01
CA ALA A 131 -6.01 11.03 -6.16
C ALA A 131 -7.40 10.38 -6.24
N ALA A 132 -7.77 9.86 -7.42
CA ALA A 132 -9.03 9.16 -7.65
C ALA A 132 -9.14 7.79 -6.94
N GLY A 133 -8.02 7.21 -6.50
CA GLY A 133 -7.96 5.94 -5.79
C GLY A 133 -7.82 6.07 -4.28
N LEU A 134 -8.00 7.27 -3.73
CA LEU A 134 -7.89 7.53 -2.30
C LEU A 134 -9.24 7.41 -1.60
N THR A 135 -9.22 6.79 -0.43
CA THR A 135 -10.38 6.75 0.47
C THR A 135 -10.08 7.57 1.72
N ARG A 136 -10.96 8.52 2.06
CA ARG A 136 -10.85 9.34 3.28
C ARG A 136 -10.92 8.46 4.51
N VAL A 137 -10.00 8.69 5.44
CA VAL A 137 -10.06 8.12 6.79
C VAL A 137 -10.56 9.21 7.73
N PRO A 138 -11.77 9.06 8.31
CA PRO A 138 -12.31 10.04 9.25
C PRO A 138 -11.42 10.22 10.49
N ASP A 139 -11.44 11.41 11.08
CA ASP A 139 -10.60 11.75 12.24
C ASP A 139 -10.90 10.90 13.48
N ASN A 140 -12.14 10.45 13.62
CA ASN A 140 -12.57 9.58 14.72
C ASN A 140 -12.04 8.14 14.61
N VAL A 141 -11.46 7.74 13.48
CA VAL A 141 -10.72 6.48 13.37
C VAL A 141 -9.33 6.74 13.93
N PRO A 142 -8.89 6.10 15.02
CA PRO A 142 -7.59 6.41 15.60
C PRO A 142 -6.44 6.01 14.66
N TRP A 143 -5.41 6.86 14.55
CA TRP A 143 -4.12 6.56 13.90
C TRP A 143 -3.25 5.59 14.70
N SER A 144 -3.83 4.88 15.67
CA SER A 144 -3.09 3.95 16.50
C SER A 144 -2.93 2.64 15.75
N ARG A 145 -1.69 2.19 15.63
CA ARG A 145 -1.45 0.79 15.38
C ARG A 145 -2.02 -0.03 16.54
N PRO A 146 -2.77 -1.12 16.30
CA PRO A 146 -3.05 -2.09 17.34
C PRO A 146 -1.73 -2.49 18.00
N ARG A 147 -1.70 -2.51 19.33
CA ARG A 147 -0.49 -2.89 20.11
C ARG A 147 0.02 -4.29 19.72
N SER A 148 -0.84 -5.10 19.09
CA SER A 148 -0.59 -6.46 18.59
C SER A 148 0.10 -6.55 17.22
N TRP A 149 0.17 -5.49 16.42
CA TRP A 149 0.96 -5.50 15.18
C TRP A 149 2.45 -5.29 15.49
N PRO A 150 3.41 -5.80 14.69
CA PRO A 150 4.86 -5.66 14.92
C PRO A 150 5.46 -4.31 14.47
N THR A 151 6.39 -3.73 15.26
CA THR A 151 6.89 -2.31 15.28
C THR A 151 7.62 -1.83 14.04
N ARG A 152 6.95 -1.00 13.21
CA ARG A 152 7.47 -0.36 11.98
C ARG A 152 8.01 -1.42 10.98
N CYS A 153 8.03 -1.15 9.68
CA CYS A 153 9.04 -1.81 8.84
C CYS A 153 10.41 -1.23 9.21
N ARG A 154 10.88 -1.50 10.44
CA ARG A 154 12.28 -1.26 10.79
C ARG A 154 12.99 -2.51 10.30
N HIS A 155 13.31 -2.54 9.01
CA HIS A 155 14.47 -3.31 8.57
C HIS A 155 15.65 -2.72 9.32
N ARG A 156 15.98 -3.31 10.48
CA ARG A 156 17.30 -3.18 11.07
C ARG A 156 18.20 -3.81 10.02
N SER A 157 18.99 -2.99 9.33
CA SER A 157 20.10 -3.46 8.50
C SER A 157 20.85 -4.50 9.33
N ALA A 158 20.75 -5.77 8.96
CA ALA A 158 21.59 -6.79 9.56
C ALA A 158 23.03 -6.42 9.17
N PRO A 159 23.99 -6.38 10.10
CA PRO A 159 25.39 -6.22 9.71
C PRO A 159 25.74 -7.32 8.72
N SER A 160 26.43 -6.93 7.66
CA SER A 160 26.88 -7.82 6.58
C SER A 160 27.75 -8.94 7.15
N SER A 161 27.17 -10.12 7.35
CA SER A 161 27.92 -11.35 7.57
C SER A 161 27.13 -12.54 7.00
N GLU A 162 27.56 -12.96 5.80
CA GLU A 162 27.33 -14.22 5.09
C GLU A 162 25.89 -14.67 4.74
N PRO A 163 25.68 -15.29 3.56
CA PRO A 163 24.35 -15.70 3.09
C PRO A 163 23.86 -16.91 3.88
N ARG A 164 23.02 -16.69 4.89
CA ARG A 164 22.24 -17.78 5.48
C ARG A 164 21.19 -18.20 4.46
N ARG A 165 21.42 -19.36 3.81
CA ARG A 165 20.38 -20.08 3.05
C ARG A 165 19.12 -20.15 3.91
N TRP A 166 18.03 -19.56 3.41
CA TRP A 166 16.71 -19.79 3.98
C TRP A 166 16.36 -21.25 3.74
N ALA A 167 16.49 -22.07 4.79
CA ALA A 167 16.01 -23.43 4.77
C ALA A 167 14.47 -23.39 4.66
N SER A 168 13.95 -23.91 3.56
CA SER A 168 12.52 -24.09 3.34
C SER A 168 11.96 -25.10 4.34
N ALA A 169 11.38 -24.61 5.44
CA ALA A 169 10.53 -25.42 6.30
C ALA A 169 9.13 -25.46 5.67
N ASN A 170 8.93 -26.44 4.78
CA ASN A 170 7.63 -26.78 4.23
C ASN A 170 6.76 -27.34 5.37
N ARG A 171 5.92 -26.51 5.99
CA ARG A 171 4.82 -26.98 6.84
C ARG A 171 3.53 -26.80 6.05
N SER A 172 3.15 -27.88 5.38
CA SER A 172 1.80 -28.12 4.88
C SER A 172 0.80 -28.05 6.04
N GLY A 173 -0.29 -27.30 5.87
CA GLY A 173 -1.51 -27.47 6.65
C GLY A 173 -1.96 -26.25 7.45
N SER A 174 -3.12 -25.73 7.03
CA SER A 174 -4.07 -24.88 7.78
C SER A 174 -3.58 -23.56 8.37
N GLY A 175 -3.93 -22.44 7.73
CA GLY A 175 -3.69 -21.10 8.27
C GLY A 175 -4.57 -20.01 7.66
N ALA A 176 -5.73 -19.79 8.29
CA ALA A 176 -6.51 -18.54 8.35
C ALA A 176 -6.99 -17.88 7.04
N SER A 177 -7.97 -18.48 6.38
CA SER A 177 -9.09 -17.71 5.82
C SER A 177 -9.97 -17.21 6.98
N ALA A 178 -9.58 -16.11 7.62
CA ALA A 178 -10.46 -15.42 8.55
C ALA A 178 -11.53 -14.69 7.74
N GLY A 179 -12.67 -15.37 7.55
CA GLY A 179 -13.86 -14.79 6.93
C GLY A 179 -14.28 -13.54 7.69
N TRP A 180 -14.54 -12.47 6.92
CA TRP A 180 -15.37 -11.37 7.39
C TRP A 180 -16.79 -11.88 7.60
N ALA A 181 -17.09 -12.34 8.81
CA ALA A 181 -18.46 -12.49 9.28
C ALA A 181 -18.83 -11.20 10.04
N PRO A 182 -19.88 -10.46 9.65
CA PRO A 182 -20.40 -9.40 10.48
C PRO A 182 -20.94 -10.04 11.77
N THR A 183 -20.40 -9.63 12.91
CA THR A 183 -21.00 -9.95 14.20
C THR A 183 -22.31 -9.17 14.32
N SER A 184 -23.43 -9.81 13.95
CA SER A 184 -24.75 -9.36 14.31
C SER A 184 -24.96 -9.61 15.81
N SER A 185 -24.68 -8.61 16.64
CA SER A 185 -25.23 -8.59 17.99
C SER A 185 -26.68 -8.11 17.90
N SER A 186 -27.61 -9.00 18.21
CA SER A 186 -29.03 -8.73 18.38
C SER A 186 -29.28 -7.65 19.44
N SER A 187 -30.19 -6.72 19.11
CA SER A 187 -30.60 -5.55 19.89
C SER A 187 -31.33 -5.88 21.20
N PRO A 188 -31.40 -4.95 22.16
CA PRO A 188 -32.58 -4.74 22.99
C PRO A 188 -33.44 -3.62 22.38
N GLY A 189 -34.70 -3.94 22.09
CA GLY A 189 -35.66 -3.06 21.42
C GLY A 189 -35.95 -1.76 22.17
N TRP A 190 -36.09 -0.68 21.42
CA TRP A 190 -36.71 0.55 21.87
C TRP A 190 -38.14 0.61 21.34
N SER A 191 -39.10 0.48 22.24
CA SER A 191 -40.52 0.71 21.99
C SER A 191 -40.76 2.21 21.76
N ALA A 192 -41.25 2.57 20.58
CA ALA A 192 -41.78 3.91 20.34
C ALA A 192 -43.13 4.07 21.07
N ARG A 193 -43.21 5.01 22.02
CA ARG A 193 -44.47 5.65 22.42
C ARG A 193 -44.34 7.12 22.10
N HIS A 194 -45.05 7.59 21.09
CA HIS A 194 -45.52 8.97 21.05
C HIS A 194 -46.98 8.97 20.60
N ARG A 195 -47.75 9.80 21.33
CA ARG A 195 -49.16 10.10 21.13
C ARG A 195 -49.40 10.82 19.81
#